data_AF-A0A924V7M9-F1
#
_entry.id   AF-A0A924V7M9-F1
#
_cell.length_a   1.000
_cell.length_b   1.000
_cell.length_c   1.000
_cell.angle_alpha   90.00
_cell.angle_beta   90.00
_cell.angle_gamma   90.00
#
_symmetry.space_group_name_H-M   'P 1'
#
loop_
_entity.id
_entity.type
_entity.pdbx_description
1 polymer ?
#
loop_
_entity_poly.entity_id
_entity_poly.type
_entity_poly.pdbx_seq_one_letter_code
_entity_poly.pdbx_strand_id
1 'polypeptide(L)'
;RNQFPDVFEKVKILQITGPIPNDPLVFRKDLPEELKTKVAEALKKYLTTPDGKKIMFDMYHITDFKAANDADYDVVRKYLKELGQQAEDFIKK
;
A
#
# COMPACT_ATOMS: atom_id res chain seq x y z
N ARG A 1 -18.40 7.08 5.74
CA ARG A 1 -17.72 8.01 6.68
C ARG A 1 -18.74 8.72 7.58
N ASN A 2 -19.69 8.02 8.22
CA ASN A 2 -20.77 8.66 9.00
C ASN A 2 -20.86 8.19 10.46
N GLN A 3 -19.91 7.37 10.92
CA GLN A 3 -20.03 6.76 12.24
C GLN A 3 -19.72 7.75 13.38
N PHE A 4 -18.81 8.72 13.14
CA PHE A 4 -18.42 9.76 14.10
C PHE A 4 -18.19 11.09 13.36
N PRO A 5 -19.22 11.94 13.19
CA PRO A 5 -19.11 13.18 12.42
C PRO A 5 -18.25 14.26 13.09
N ASP A 6 -18.09 14.18 14.42
CA ASP A 6 -17.34 15.10 15.27
C ASP A 6 -15.92 14.60 15.59
N VAL A 7 -15.46 13.53 14.92
CA VAL A 7 -14.17 12.89 15.24
C VAL A 7 -13.01 13.88 15.15
N PHE A 8 -13.00 14.76 14.15
CA PHE A 8 -11.95 15.75 13.95
C PHE A 8 -11.92 16.86 15.01
N GLU A 9 -13.01 17.07 15.75
CA GLU A 9 -13.08 18.04 16.85
C GLU A 9 -12.67 17.41 18.19
N LYS A 10 -13.03 16.13 18.39
CA LYS A 10 -12.83 15.43 19.66
C LYS A 10 -11.48 14.74 19.78
N VAL A 11 -10.86 14.31 18.68
CA VAL A 11 -9.56 13.63 18.71
C VAL A 11 -8.43 14.57 18.34
N LYS A 12 -7.26 14.37 18.97
CA LYS A 12 -6.04 15.13 18.67
C LYS A 12 -4.94 14.18 18.25
N ILE A 13 -4.14 14.60 17.27
CA ILE A 13 -2.93 13.88 16.86
C ILE A 13 -1.90 14.01 17.97
N LEU A 14 -1.45 12.89 18.54
CA LEU A 14 -0.41 12.88 19.57
C LEU A 14 0.99 12.74 18.96
N GLN A 15 1.12 11.93 17.90
CA GLN A 15 2.37 11.67 17.20
C GLN A 15 2.10 11.23 15.77
N ILE A 16 3.00 11.57 14.86
CA ILE A 16 3.05 11.05 13.49
C ILE A 16 4.33 10.21 13.39
N THR A 17 4.19 8.97 12.93
CA THR A 17 5.34 8.09 12.71
C THR A 17 6.00 8.37 11.35
N GLY A 18 7.20 7.85 11.13
CA GLY A 18 7.83 7.88 9.83
C GLY A 18 7.00 7.14 8.76
N PRO A 19 7.25 7.42 7.47
CA PRO A 19 6.55 6.75 6.39
C PRO A 19 6.96 5.27 6.31
N ILE A 20 5.99 4.43 5.96
CA ILE A 20 6.20 3.05 5.53
C ILE A 20 5.60 2.89 4.13
N PRO A 21 6.00 1.86 3.36
CA PRO A 21 5.30 1.53 2.13
C PRO A 21 3.80 1.33 2.37
N ASN A 22 2.98 1.89 1.48
CA ASN A 22 1.54 1.64 1.45
C ASN A 22 1.23 0.30 0.75
N ASP A 23 -0.05 -0.07 0.66
CA ASP A 23 -0.54 -1.31 0.06
C ASP A 23 0.17 -1.69 -1.25
N PRO A 24 0.83 -2.87 -1.31
CA PRO A 24 1.58 -3.26 -2.49
C PRO A 24 0.72 -4.01 -3.51
N LEU A 25 1.13 -3.91 -4.78
CA LEU A 25 0.73 -4.88 -5.81
C LEU A 25 1.84 -5.91 -5.95
N VAL A 26 1.52 -7.16 -5.61
CA VAL A 26 2.48 -8.27 -5.61
C VAL A 26 2.12 -9.29 -6.68
N PHE A 27 3.15 -9.82 -7.34
CA PHE A 27 3.01 -10.92 -8.29
C PHE A 27 3.41 -12.24 -7.65
N ARG A 28 2.72 -13.32 -8.02
CA ARG A 28 3.16 -14.68 -7.68
C ARG A 28 4.57 -14.94 -8.24
N LYS A 29 5.36 -15.74 -7.50
CA LYS A 29 6.76 -16.02 -7.81
C LYS A 29 6.98 -16.56 -9.23
N ASP A 30 6.09 -17.41 -9.70
CA ASP A 30 6.15 -18.14 -10.97
C ASP A 30 5.43 -17.43 -12.14
N LEU A 31 5.07 -16.15 -11.99
CA LEU A 31 4.60 -15.37 -13.14
C LEU A 31 5.81 -15.04 -14.05
N PRO A 32 5.72 -15.24 -15.38
CA PRO A 32 6.77 -14.82 -16.30
C PRO A 32 7.10 -13.33 -16.16
N GLU A 33 8.39 -13.00 -16.20
CA GLU A 33 8.87 -11.63 -15.95
C GLU A 33 8.31 -10.62 -16.96
N GLU A 34 8.19 -11.03 -18.23
CA GLU A 34 7.56 -10.23 -19.27
C GLU A 34 6.12 -9.84 -18.91
N LEU A 35 5.35 -10.76 -18.32
CA LEU A 35 3.97 -10.49 -17.91
C LEU A 35 3.91 -9.56 -16.70
N LYS A 36 4.82 -9.70 -15.73
CA LYS A 36 4.91 -8.78 -14.58
C LYS A 36 5.13 -7.35 -15.08
N THR A 37 6.11 -7.14 -15.94
CA THR A 37 6.45 -5.84 -16.51
C THR A 37 5.28 -5.26 -17.30
N LYS A 38 4.70 -6.05 -18.20
CA LYS A 38 3.56 -5.62 -19.05
C LYS A 38 2.36 -5.19 -18.20
N VAL A 39 2.02 -5.94 -17.15
CA VAL A 39 0.91 -5.58 -16.25
C VAL A 39 1.23 -4.32 -15.45
N ALA A 40 2.43 -4.21 -14.87
CA ALA A 40 2.83 -3.04 -14.10
C ALA A 40 2.81 -1.74 -14.95
N GLU A 41 3.32 -1.81 -16.18
CA GLU A 41 3.30 -0.69 -17.13
C GLU A 41 1.87 -0.34 -17.57
N ALA A 42 1.03 -1.34 -17.85
CA ALA A 42 -0.36 -1.13 -18.21
C ALA A 42 -1.14 -0.42 -17.09
N LEU A 43 -0.94 -0.80 -15.83
CA LEU A 43 -1.58 -0.15 -14.68
C LEU A 43 -1.11 1.30 -14.50
N LYS A 44 0.21 1.55 -14.60
CA LYS A 44 0.77 2.91 -14.56
C LYS A 44 0.18 3.77 -15.67
N LYS A 45 0.15 3.27 -16.91
CA LYS A 45 -0.43 3.98 -18.06
C LYS A 45 -1.92 4.22 -17.86
N TYR A 46 -2.67 3.22 -17.40
CA TYR A 46 -4.11 3.35 -17.19
C TYR A 46 -4.43 4.45 -16.16
N LEU A 47 -3.65 4.55 -15.09
CA LEU A 47 -3.79 5.59 -14.07
C LEU A 47 -3.55 7.01 -14.60
N THR A 48 -2.94 7.18 -15.78
CA THR A 48 -2.83 8.49 -16.42
C THR A 48 -4.13 8.96 -17.09
N THR A 49 -5.05 8.03 -17.39
CA THR A 49 -6.33 8.32 -18.05
C THR A 49 -7.37 8.84 -17.06
N PRO A 50 -8.36 9.67 -17.47
CA PRO A 50 -9.42 10.14 -16.59
C PRO A 50 -10.20 9.00 -15.92
N ASP A 51 -10.58 7.98 -16.69
CA ASP A 51 -11.29 6.81 -16.19
C ASP A 51 -10.43 5.99 -15.23
N GLY A 52 -9.15 5.79 -15.55
CA GLY A 52 -8.24 5.06 -14.67
C GLY A 52 -8.00 5.76 -13.35
N LYS A 53 -7.87 7.10 -13.34
CA LYS A 53 -7.82 7.88 -12.09
C LYS A 53 -9.08 7.69 -11.27
N LYS A 54 -10.25 7.79 -11.89
CA LYS A 54 -11.53 7.63 -11.21
C LYS A 54 -11.68 6.23 -10.62
N ILE A 55 -11.49 5.19 -11.43
CA ILE A 55 -11.69 3.80 -11.01
C ILE A 55 -10.69 3.38 -9.94
N MET A 56 -9.42 3.72 -10.10
CA MET A 56 -8.38 3.37 -9.12
C MET A 56 -8.59 4.10 -7.79
N PHE A 57 -9.04 5.36 -7.84
CA PHE A 57 -9.40 6.11 -6.64
C PHE A 57 -10.66 5.55 -5.96
N ASP A 58 -11.71 5.25 -6.72
CA ASP A 58 -12.95 4.70 -6.16
C ASP A 58 -12.76 3.31 -5.55
N MET A 59 -11.83 2.51 -6.10
CA MET A 59 -11.57 1.14 -5.66
C MET A 59 -10.74 1.08 -4.37
N TYR A 60 -9.59 1.77 -4.33
CA TYR A 60 -8.63 1.71 -3.21
C TYR A 60 -7.97 3.06 -2.91
N HIS A 61 -8.54 4.18 -3.36
CA HIS A 61 -7.94 5.52 -3.25
C HIS A 61 -6.53 5.59 -3.86
N ILE A 62 -6.26 4.76 -4.87
CA ILE A 62 -4.95 4.70 -5.52
C ILE A 62 -4.79 5.93 -6.41
N THR A 63 -3.72 6.70 -6.16
CA THR A 63 -3.39 7.92 -6.92
C THR A 63 -2.08 7.82 -7.69
N ASP A 64 -1.21 6.86 -7.35
CA ASP A 64 0.09 6.68 -7.98
C ASP A 64 0.60 5.23 -7.81
N PHE A 65 1.54 4.81 -8.67
CA PHE A 65 2.29 3.56 -8.55
C PHE A 65 3.79 3.82 -8.63
N LYS A 66 4.51 3.45 -7.58
CA LYS A 66 5.98 3.51 -7.54
C LYS A 66 6.58 2.12 -7.70
N ALA A 67 7.72 2.05 -8.39
CA ALA A 67 8.49 0.81 -8.40
C ALA A 67 9.00 0.54 -6.98
N ALA A 68 8.79 -0.67 -6.50
CA ALA A 68 9.23 -1.10 -5.18
C ALA A 68 10.28 -2.21 -5.31
N ASN A 69 11.15 -2.29 -4.33
CA ASN A 69 12.14 -3.35 -4.15
C ASN A 69 12.08 -3.88 -2.70
N ASP A 70 12.83 -4.94 -2.42
CA ASP A 70 12.83 -5.58 -1.09
C ASP A 70 13.25 -4.63 0.05
N ALA A 71 14.23 -3.75 -0.19
CA ALA A 71 14.76 -2.84 0.82
C ALA A 71 13.74 -1.77 1.25
N ASP A 72 12.72 -1.48 0.43
CA ASP A 72 11.64 -0.55 0.82
C ASP A 72 10.87 -1.05 2.06
N TYR A 73 10.91 -2.36 2.32
CA TYR A 73 10.25 -3.00 3.47
C TYR A 73 11.15 -3.15 4.70
N ASP A 74 12.41 -2.70 4.65
CA ASP A 74 13.34 -2.80 5.79
C ASP A 74 12.84 -2.03 7.01
N VAL A 75 12.17 -0.89 6.80
CA VAL A 75 11.56 -0.10 7.89
C VAL A 75 10.49 -0.90 8.63
N VAL A 76 9.67 -1.67 7.89
CA VAL A 76 8.62 -2.51 8.47
C VAL A 76 9.25 -3.68 9.23
N ARG A 77 10.25 -4.34 8.64
CA ARG A 77 11.01 -5.42 9.29
C ARG A 77 11.68 -4.93 10.58
N LYS A 78 12.22 -3.71 10.59
CA LYS A 78 12.81 -3.10 11.78
C LYS A 78 11.77 -2.89 12.88
N TYR A 79 10.60 -2.34 12.56
CA TYR A 79 9.55 -2.15 13.57
C TYR A 79 9.05 -3.47 14.14
N LEU A 80 8.83 -4.49 13.31
CA LEU A 80 8.47 -5.83 13.79
C LEU A 80 9.52 -6.39 14.75
N LYS A 81 10.81 -6.23 14.42
CA LYS A 81 11.92 -6.65 15.29
C LYS A 81 11.94 -5.89 16.62
N GLU A 82 11.70 -4.59 16.63
CA GLU A 82 11.63 -3.78 17.85
C GLU A 82 10.45 -4.19 18.74
N LEU A 83 9.35 -4.65 18.13
CA LEU A 83 8.18 -5.19 18.83
C LEU A 83 8.36 -6.66 19.26
N GLY A 84 9.41 -7.34 18.82
CA GLY A 84 9.60 -8.77 19.06
C GLY A 84 8.57 -9.65 18.34
N GLN A 85 8.04 -9.18 17.21
CA GLN A 85 7.00 -9.84 16.43
C GLN A 85 7.49 -10.20 15.02
N GLN A 86 6.77 -11.09 14.36
CA GLN A 86 6.94 -11.47 12.96
C GLN A 86 5.66 -11.20 12.18
N ALA A 87 5.77 -11.07 10.84
CA ALA A 87 4.60 -10.79 10.00
C ALA A 87 3.56 -11.93 10.09
N GLU A 88 4.04 -13.16 10.22
CA GLU A 88 3.25 -14.38 10.32
C GLU A 88 2.35 -14.41 11.56
N ASP A 89 2.74 -13.70 12.63
CA ASP A 89 1.97 -13.63 13.87
C ASP A 89 0.59 -12.96 13.65
N PHE A 90 0.46 -12.17 12.57
CA PHE A 90 -0.77 -11.47 12.20
C PHE A 90 -1.65 -12.23 11.20
N ILE A 91 -1.18 -13.35 10.67
CA ILE A 91 -1.95 -14.16 9.72
C ILE A 91 -2.89 -15.07 10.50
N LYS A 92 -4.20 -14.79 10.44
CA LYS A 92 -5.21 -15.71 10.96
C LYS A 92 -5.23 -16.97 10.08
N LYS A 93 -5.05 -18.14 10.71
CA LYS A 93 -5.22 -19.44 10.07
C LYS A 93 -6.66 -19.71 9.68
#